data_AF-A0A8X8Y2U5-F1
#
_entry.id   AF-A0A8X8Y2U5-F1
#
_cell.length_a   1.000
_cell.length_b   1.000
_cell.length_c   1.000
_cell.angle_alpha   90.00
_cell.angle_beta   90.00
_cell.angle_gamma   90.00
#
_symmetry.space_group_name_H-M   'P 1'
#
loop_
_entity.id
_entity.type
_entity.pdbx_description
1 polymer ?
#
loop_
_entity_poly.entity_id
_entity_poly.type
_entity_poly.pdbx_seq_one_letter_code
_entity_poly.pdbx_strand_id
1 'polypeptide(L)'
;MMRKAPSLVDLCVHLAIDNVRYLGDVGETDHHLLERILCHCTLDQLMHIKNSTSDRDLSPVTDKLWKRFFKDSFGEDSFDTVVEKMKQRKAKLKEREEATQKSLDRIKQRYHEEDASHTNILLITLQKKEPDKCSCAQKFHLLARNQAFGETASNIYNTKSSIMKKSKLEFINSREVKNLAAMKNKVVHKNHR
;
A
#
# COMPACT_ATOMS: atom_id res chain seq x y z
N MET A 1 -26.73 34.57 -54.99
CA MET A 1 -26.39 34.74 -53.56
C MET A 1 -24.89 34.93 -53.45
N MET A 2 -24.43 36.09 -53.01
CA MET A 2 -22.99 36.34 -52.77
C MET A 2 -22.53 35.42 -51.63
N ARG A 3 -21.71 34.41 -51.92
CA ARG A 3 -21.07 33.60 -50.86
C ARG A 3 -20.05 34.50 -50.17
N LYS A 4 -20.37 34.91 -48.94
CA LYS A 4 -19.43 35.64 -48.09
C LYS A 4 -18.20 34.75 -47.89
N ALA A 5 -17.01 35.29 -48.07
CA ALA A 5 -15.79 34.52 -47.85
C ALA A 5 -15.81 33.98 -46.40
N PRO A 6 -15.57 32.67 -46.19
CA PRO A 6 -15.56 32.10 -44.85
C PRO A 6 -14.43 32.72 -44.03
N SER A 7 -14.66 32.84 -42.73
CA SER A 7 -13.62 33.32 -41.82
C SER A 7 -12.47 32.31 -41.75
N LEU A 8 -11.28 32.76 -41.37
CA LEU A 8 -10.13 31.88 -41.17
C LEU A 8 -10.46 30.77 -40.15
N VAL A 9 -11.18 31.12 -39.09
CA VAL A 9 -11.61 30.17 -38.06
C VAL A 9 -12.52 29.10 -38.66
N ASP A 10 -13.49 29.50 -39.49
CA ASP A 10 -14.39 28.53 -40.13
C ASP A 10 -13.63 27.60 -41.09
N LEU A 11 -12.65 28.11 -41.83
CA LEU A 11 -11.79 27.28 -42.69
C LEU A 11 -11.02 26.24 -41.86
N CYS A 12 -10.43 26.64 -40.74
CA CYS A 12 -9.72 25.73 -39.83
C CYS A 12 -10.65 24.67 -39.23
N VAL A 13 -11.89 25.06 -38.85
CA VAL A 13 -12.88 24.11 -38.33
C VAL A 13 -13.28 23.09 -39.39
N HIS A 14 -13.55 23.52 -40.64
CA HIS A 14 -13.87 22.59 -41.73
C HIS A 14 -12.71 21.64 -42.01
N LEU A 15 -11.48 22.16 -42.07
CA LEU A 15 -10.29 21.34 -42.29
C LEU A 15 -10.10 20.30 -41.16
N ALA A 16 -10.37 20.70 -39.91
CA ALA A 16 -10.32 19.80 -38.77
C ALA A 16 -11.41 18.72 -38.85
N ILE A 17 -12.62 19.07 -39.28
CA ILE A 17 -13.73 18.13 -39.51
C ILE A 17 -13.37 17.11 -40.59
N ASP A 18 -12.76 17.55 -41.69
CA ASP A 18 -12.34 16.66 -42.77
C ASP A 18 -11.23 15.69 -42.32
N ASN A 19 -10.41 16.11 -41.35
CA ASN A 19 -9.25 15.36 -40.85
C ASN A 19 -9.43 14.82 -39.43
N VAL A 20 -10.67 14.58 -38.97
CA VAL A 20 -10.96 14.10 -37.61
C VAL A 20 -10.20 12.82 -37.25
N ARG A 21 -9.92 11.96 -38.23
CA ARG A 21 -9.16 10.70 -38.03
C ARG A 21 -7.75 10.91 -37.50
N TYR A 22 -7.18 12.08 -37.70
CA TYR A 22 -5.82 12.42 -37.29
C TYR A 22 -5.81 13.32 -36.03
N LEU A 23 -6.97 13.64 -35.47
CA LEU A 23 -7.06 14.37 -34.22
C LEU A 23 -6.58 13.47 -33.07
N GLY A 24 -5.53 13.93 -32.40
CA GLY A 24 -4.96 13.31 -31.20
C GLY A 24 -5.32 14.12 -29.96
N ASP A 25 -4.30 14.71 -29.34
CA ASP A 25 -4.47 15.59 -28.20
C ASP A 25 -5.10 16.94 -28.63
N VAL A 26 -6.16 17.31 -27.92
CA VAL A 26 -6.91 18.56 -28.14
C VAL A 26 -7.04 19.39 -26.87
N GLY A 27 -6.25 19.07 -25.83
CA GLY A 27 -6.31 19.73 -24.52
C GLY A 27 -6.11 21.24 -24.58
N GLU A 28 -5.26 21.75 -25.47
CA GLU A 28 -4.97 23.18 -25.59
C GLU A 28 -6.05 23.98 -26.33
N THR A 29 -6.98 23.32 -27.03
CA THR A 29 -7.97 23.99 -27.86
C THR A 29 -9.12 24.56 -27.02
N ASP A 30 -9.73 25.65 -27.48
CA ASP A 30 -10.90 26.22 -26.80
C ASP A 30 -12.15 25.36 -26.94
N HIS A 31 -12.97 25.31 -25.88
CA HIS A 31 -14.16 24.46 -25.78
C HIS A 31 -15.18 24.76 -26.88
N HIS A 32 -15.32 26.02 -27.29
CA HIS A 32 -16.27 26.41 -28.33
C HIS A 32 -15.90 25.87 -29.71
N LEU A 33 -14.61 25.79 -30.02
CA LEU A 33 -14.11 25.19 -31.27
C LEU A 33 -14.22 23.67 -31.23
N LEU A 34 -13.87 23.08 -30.08
CA LEU A 34 -14.05 21.66 -29.82
C LEU A 34 -15.51 21.21 -29.97
N GLU A 35 -16.48 21.98 -29.48
CA GLU A 35 -17.92 21.63 -29.62
C GLU A 35 -18.34 21.58 -31.10
N ARG A 36 -17.76 22.43 -31.96
CA ARG A 36 -18.04 22.45 -33.40
C ARG A 36 -17.35 21.33 -34.18
N ILE A 37 -16.16 20.90 -33.76
CA ILE A 37 -15.41 19.84 -34.45
C ILE A 37 -15.88 18.46 -33.96
N LEU A 38 -16.00 18.29 -32.64
CA LEU A 38 -16.31 17.00 -32.02
C LEU A 38 -17.73 16.51 -32.29
N CYS A 39 -18.66 17.40 -32.64
CA CYS A 39 -20.02 16.98 -33.01
C CYS A 39 -20.07 16.14 -34.29
N HIS A 40 -19.01 16.18 -35.10
CA HIS A 40 -18.87 15.38 -36.33
C HIS A 40 -18.02 14.12 -36.14
N CYS A 41 -17.48 13.88 -34.94
CA CYS A 41 -16.69 12.68 -34.66
C CYS A 41 -17.56 11.42 -34.60
N THR A 42 -16.98 10.28 -34.96
CA THR A 42 -17.54 8.96 -34.62
C THR A 42 -17.13 8.52 -33.22
N LEU A 43 -17.80 7.52 -32.68
CA LEU A 43 -17.54 6.98 -31.34
C LEU A 43 -16.07 6.60 -31.14
N ASP A 44 -15.49 5.89 -32.11
CA ASP A 44 -14.10 5.41 -32.05
C ASP A 44 -13.10 6.58 -32.08
N GLN A 45 -13.39 7.61 -32.88
CA GLN A 45 -12.57 8.82 -32.94
C GLN A 45 -12.64 9.60 -31.63
N LEU A 46 -13.84 9.74 -31.05
CA LEU A 46 -14.02 10.39 -29.76
C LEU A 46 -13.31 9.62 -28.63
N MET A 47 -13.27 8.29 -28.72
CA MET A 47 -12.53 7.43 -27.80
C MET A 47 -11.02 7.60 -27.96
N HIS A 48 -10.52 7.69 -29.20
CA HIS A 48 -9.11 7.97 -29.47
C HIS A 48 -8.68 9.30 -28.88
N ILE A 49 -9.42 10.39 -29.16
CA ILE A 49 -9.13 11.74 -28.64
C ILE A 49 -9.10 11.74 -27.11
N LYS A 50 -10.04 11.04 -26.47
CA LYS A 50 -10.09 10.89 -25.01
C LYS A 50 -8.86 10.16 -24.45
N ASN A 51 -8.37 9.13 -25.14
CA ASN A 51 -7.19 8.39 -24.72
C ASN A 51 -5.89 9.16 -24.97
N SER A 52 -5.86 10.02 -26.00
CA SER A 52 -4.71 10.86 -26.33
C SER A 52 -4.61 12.12 -25.47
N THR A 53 -5.73 12.62 -24.94
CA THR A 53 -5.75 13.83 -24.10
C THR A 53 -5.64 13.44 -22.62
N SER A 54 -4.47 13.62 -22.00
CA SER A 54 -4.26 13.35 -20.57
C SER A 54 -4.43 14.58 -19.68
N ASP A 55 -4.26 15.78 -20.22
CA ASP A 55 -3.92 16.95 -19.42
C ASP A 55 -5.12 17.87 -19.13
N ARG A 56 -6.26 17.65 -19.79
CA ARG A 56 -7.47 18.47 -19.61
C ARG A 56 -8.76 17.67 -19.65
N ASP A 57 -9.66 17.99 -18.73
CA ASP A 57 -11.00 17.42 -18.69
C ASP A 57 -11.86 17.93 -19.85
N LEU A 58 -12.09 17.06 -20.85
CA LEU A 58 -13.00 17.32 -21.97
C LEU A 58 -14.47 17.00 -21.64
N SER A 59 -14.76 16.59 -20.40
CA SER A 59 -16.10 16.28 -19.89
C SER A 59 -17.19 17.31 -20.27
N PRO A 60 -17.00 18.64 -20.15
CA PRO A 60 -18.08 19.61 -20.45
C PRO A 60 -18.58 19.57 -21.90
N VAL A 61 -17.73 19.20 -22.85
CA VAL A 61 -18.09 19.11 -24.28
C VAL A 61 -18.50 17.68 -24.63
N THR A 62 -17.73 16.70 -24.16
CA THR A 62 -17.88 15.31 -24.56
C THR A 62 -19.05 14.61 -23.88
N ASP A 63 -19.46 15.00 -22.67
CA ASP A 63 -20.56 14.35 -21.95
C ASP A 63 -21.87 14.37 -22.76
N LYS A 64 -22.15 15.49 -23.44
CA LYS A 64 -23.34 15.62 -24.31
C LYS A 64 -23.24 14.67 -25.50
N LEU A 65 -22.06 14.52 -26.09
CA LEU A 65 -21.81 13.65 -27.24
C LEU A 65 -21.91 12.18 -26.84
N TRP A 66 -21.26 11.77 -25.74
CA TRP A 66 -21.36 10.40 -25.22
C TRP A 66 -22.81 9.99 -24.90
N LYS A 67 -23.61 10.91 -24.34
CA LYS A 67 -25.05 10.68 -24.11
C LYS A 67 -25.80 10.43 -25.42
N ARG A 68 -25.53 11.22 -26.46
CA ARG A 68 -26.17 11.04 -27.79
C ARG A 68 -25.77 9.73 -28.42
N PHE A 69 -24.48 9.43 -28.51
CA PHE A 69 -24.01 8.16 -29.08
C PHE A 69 -24.58 6.94 -28.35
N PHE A 70 -24.68 7.00 -27.03
CA PHE A 70 -25.26 5.90 -26.27
C PHE A 70 -26.74 5.72 -26.57
N LYS A 71 -27.52 6.80 -26.61
CA LYS A 71 -28.94 6.75 -26.98
C LYS A 71 -29.14 6.24 -28.42
N ASP A 72 -28.30 6.68 -29.35
CA ASP A 72 -28.37 6.27 -30.75
C ASP A 72 -28.01 4.78 -30.93
N SER A 73 -27.07 4.26 -30.14
CA SER A 73 -26.58 2.87 -30.27
C SER A 73 -27.42 1.86 -29.49
N PHE A 74 -27.93 2.24 -28.32
CA PHE A 74 -28.55 1.31 -27.37
C PHE A 74 -29.98 1.70 -26.96
N GLY A 75 -30.50 2.85 -27.42
CA GLY A 75 -31.80 3.37 -27.02
C GLY A 75 -31.80 4.11 -25.68
N GLU A 76 -32.91 4.76 -25.37
CA GLU A 76 -33.07 5.60 -24.17
C GLU A 76 -33.23 4.77 -22.88
N ASP A 77 -33.99 3.67 -22.93
CA ASP A 77 -34.27 2.82 -21.76
C ASP A 77 -33.01 2.16 -21.16
N SER A 78 -32.06 1.81 -22.03
CA SER A 78 -30.79 1.21 -21.61
C SER A 78 -29.86 2.25 -20.97
N PHE A 79 -29.94 3.51 -21.41
CA PHE A 79 -29.13 4.60 -20.88
C PHE A 79 -29.46 4.85 -19.41
N ASP A 80 -30.74 5.00 -19.09
CA ASP A 80 -31.18 5.25 -17.72
C ASP A 80 -30.81 4.10 -16.78
N THR A 81 -30.95 2.86 -17.26
CA THR A 81 -30.52 1.66 -16.52
C THR A 81 -29.01 1.66 -16.24
N VAL A 82 -28.18 2.06 -17.21
CA VAL A 82 -26.72 2.14 -17.04
C VAL A 82 -26.34 3.29 -16.10
N VAL A 83 -27.00 4.43 -16.19
CA VAL A 83 -26.77 5.58 -15.30
C VAL A 83 -27.05 5.20 -13.85
N GLU A 84 -28.16 4.51 -13.58
CA GLU A 84 -28.49 4.04 -12.23
C GLU A 84 -27.48 3.00 -11.73
N LYS A 85 -27.09 2.02 -12.56
CA LYS A 85 -26.04 1.06 -12.21
C LYS A 85 -24.70 1.75 -11.93
N MET A 86 -24.35 2.79 -12.68
CA MET A 86 -23.14 3.57 -12.45
C MET A 86 -23.18 4.33 -11.12
N LYS A 87 -24.30 4.97 -10.78
CA LYS A 87 -24.47 5.65 -9.49
C LYS A 87 -24.33 4.67 -8.33
N GLN A 88 -24.98 3.51 -8.41
CA GLN A 88 -24.88 2.46 -7.39
C GLN A 88 -23.45 1.94 -7.24
N ARG A 89 -22.73 1.71 -8.35
CA ARG A 89 -21.32 1.29 -8.31
C ARG A 89 -20.41 2.37 -7.72
N LYS A 90 -20.61 3.64 -8.06
CA LYS A 90 -19.87 4.76 -7.47
C LYS A 90 -20.08 4.85 -5.96
N ALA A 91 -21.32 4.67 -5.48
CA ALA A 91 -21.62 4.65 -4.05
C ALA A 91 -20.89 3.50 -3.33
N LYS A 92 -20.97 2.28 -3.87
CA LYS A 92 -20.27 1.11 -3.32
C LYS A 92 -18.75 1.26 -3.32
N LEU A 93 -18.20 1.94 -4.33
CA LEU A 93 -16.76 2.20 -4.42
C LEU A 93 -16.31 3.18 -3.35
N LYS A 94 -17.06 4.27 -3.13
CA LYS A 94 -16.80 5.22 -2.03
C LYS A 94 -16.85 4.54 -0.66
N GLU A 95 -17.87 3.71 -0.43
CA GLU A 95 -17.99 2.94 0.82
C GLU A 95 -16.78 2.02 1.04
N ARG A 96 -16.32 1.37 -0.02
CA ARG A 96 -15.11 0.52 0.03
C ARG A 96 -13.85 1.36 0.32
N GLU A 97 -13.70 2.51 -0.33
CA GLU A 97 -12.58 3.41 -0.09
C GLU A 97 -12.56 3.92 1.35
N GLU A 98 -13.71 4.35 1.88
CA GLU A 98 -13.86 4.77 3.27
C GLU A 98 -13.53 3.63 4.25
N ALA A 99 -13.99 2.41 3.97
CA ALA A 99 -13.64 1.23 4.77
C ALA A 99 -12.14 0.92 4.74
N THR A 100 -11.50 1.04 3.57
CA THR A 100 -10.05 0.88 3.45
C THR A 100 -9.29 1.97 4.19
N GLN A 101 -9.70 3.24 4.07
CA GLN A 101 -9.07 4.35 4.77
C GLN A 101 -9.17 4.19 6.28
N LYS A 102 -10.36 3.85 6.79
CA LYS A 102 -10.57 3.56 8.21
C LYS A 102 -9.70 2.39 8.70
N SER A 103 -9.48 1.38 7.87
CA SER A 103 -8.59 0.26 8.21
C SER A 103 -7.12 0.68 8.26
N LEU A 104 -6.68 1.52 7.33
CA LEU A 104 -5.32 2.08 7.29
C LEU A 104 -5.06 3.00 8.47
N ASP A 105 -6.02 3.86 8.83
CA ASP A 105 -5.94 4.75 9.98
C ASP A 105 -5.83 3.95 11.28
N ARG A 106 -6.59 2.87 11.42
CA ARG A 106 -6.50 1.95 12.58
C ARG A 106 -5.13 1.27 12.69
N ILE A 107 -4.54 0.90 11.56
CA ILE A 107 -3.19 0.30 11.51
C ILE A 107 -2.16 1.36 11.89
N LYS A 108 -2.23 2.55 11.30
CA LYS A 108 -1.34 3.68 11.58
C LYS A 108 -1.38 4.06 13.07
N GLN A 109 -2.56 4.12 13.67
CA GLN A 109 -2.70 4.39 15.09
C GLN A 109 -1.99 3.33 15.97
N ARG A 110 -2.16 2.04 15.66
CA ARG A 110 -1.45 0.98 16.40
C ARG A 110 0.06 1.06 16.26
N TYR A 111 0.57 1.38 15.07
CA TYR A 111 2.01 1.61 14.88
C TYR A 111 2.52 2.76 15.75
N HIS A 112 1.79 3.88 15.81
CA HIS A 112 2.15 5.00 16.68
C HIS A 112 2.08 4.65 18.17
N GLU A 113 1.08 3.88 18.60
CA GLU A 113 0.96 3.40 19.98
C GLU A 113 2.10 2.45 20.37
N GLU A 114 2.50 1.57 19.45
CA GLU A 114 3.60 0.63 19.67
C GLU A 114 4.96 1.33 19.70
N ASP A 115 5.21 2.30 18.80
CA ASP A 115 6.39 3.17 18.86
C ASP A 115 6.44 4.00 20.17
N ALA A 116 5.30 4.55 20.59
CA ALA A 116 5.18 5.26 21.86
C ALA A 116 5.43 4.32 23.06
N SER A 117 5.01 3.07 22.98
CA SER A 117 5.29 2.05 24.00
C SER A 117 6.79 1.71 24.05
N HIS A 118 7.42 1.49 22.90
CA HIS A 118 8.86 1.23 22.82
C HIS A 118 9.70 2.39 23.37
N THR A 119 9.35 3.64 23.01
CA THR A 119 10.01 4.84 23.54
C THR A 119 9.79 5.03 25.04
N ASN A 120 8.58 4.79 25.54
CA ASN A 120 8.29 4.82 26.98
C ASN A 120 9.06 3.74 27.75
N ILE A 121 9.14 2.51 27.23
CA ILE A 121 9.96 1.43 27.81
C ILE A 121 11.43 1.86 27.85
N LEU A 122 11.96 2.46 26.78
CA LEU A 122 13.33 2.96 26.76
C LEU A 122 13.55 4.04 27.83
N LEU A 123 12.65 5.02 27.94
CA LEU A 123 12.74 6.08 28.95
C LEU A 123 12.69 5.53 30.39
N ILE A 124 11.76 4.62 30.68
CA ILE A 124 11.66 3.96 32.00
C ILE A 124 12.93 3.17 32.31
N THR A 125 13.52 2.48 31.32
CA THR A 125 14.76 1.71 31.50
C THR A 125 15.96 2.64 31.75
N LEU A 126 15.97 3.83 31.16
CA LEU A 126 17.00 4.84 31.40
C LEU A 126 16.84 5.51 32.77
N GLN A 127 15.61 5.80 33.21
CA GLN A 127 15.36 6.42 34.53
C GLN A 127 15.55 5.45 35.70
N LYS A 128 15.34 4.15 35.50
CA LYS A 128 15.53 3.12 36.55
C LYS A 128 17.01 2.75 36.77
N LYS A 129 17.92 3.26 35.92
CA LYS A 129 19.35 3.31 36.24
C LYS A 129 19.61 4.50 37.17
N GLU A 130 19.42 4.29 38.47
CA GLU A 130 20.16 5.09 39.43
C GLU A 130 21.66 4.97 39.10
N PRO A 131 22.43 6.07 39.18
CA PRO A 131 23.88 5.99 39.05
C PRO A 131 24.42 5.34 40.31
N ASP A 132 24.39 4.01 40.35
CA ASP A 132 25.19 3.25 41.30
C ASP A 132 26.65 3.62 41.04
N LYS A 133 27.17 4.46 41.93
CA LYS A 133 28.57 4.85 41.99
C LYS A 133 29.42 3.59 41.85
N CYS A 134 30.34 3.64 40.89
CA CYS A 134 31.40 2.65 40.73
C CYS A 134 31.98 2.24 42.09
N SER A 135 31.69 1.01 42.52
CA SER A 135 32.54 0.25 43.42
C SER A 135 33.03 -0.97 42.65
N CYS A 136 34.14 -0.75 41.96
CA CYS A 136 34.93 -1.78 41.30
C CYS A 136 35.65 -2.65 42.35
N ALA A 137 34.93 -3.39 43.20
CA ALA A 137 35.59 -4.30 44.14
C ALA A 137 34.70 -5.39 44.78
N GLN A 138 33.59 -5.87 44.19
CA GLN A 138 32.88 -7.00 44.85
C GLN A 138 31.94 -7.87 44.00
N LYS A 139 32.33 -8.25 42.78
CA LYS A 139 31.59 -9.28 42.01
C LYS A 139 32.48 -10.33 41.35
N PHE A 140 33.61 -10.66 41.97
CA PHE A 140 34.48 -11.78 41.58
C PHE A 140 34.41 -12.98 42.54
N HIS A 141 33.30 -13.17 43.25
CA HIS A 141 33.19 -14.25 44.24
C HIS A 141 31.91 -15.10 44.15
N LEU A 142 31.29 -15.18 42.96
CA LEU A 142 30.15 -16.09 42.70
C LEU A 142 30.30 -16.93 41.42
N LEU A 143 31.50 -16.98 40.82
CA LEU A 143 31.77 -17.81 39.63
C LEU A 143 32.69 -19.01 39.91
N ALA A 144 32.92 -19.35 41.18
CA ALA A 144 33.86 -20.42 41.56
C ALA A 144 33.25 -21.54 42.41
N ARG A 145 31.94 -21.81 42.32
CA ARG A 145 31.34 -22.91 43.11
C ARG A 145 30.42 -23.89 42.38
N ASN A 146 30.42 -23.93 41.05
CA ASN A 146 29.73 -24.99 40.30
C ASN A 146 30.67 -25.66 39.29
N GLN A 147 31.82 -26.14 39.75
CA GLN A 147 32.53 -27.24 39.11
C GLN A 147 31.98 -28.56 39.66
N ALA A 148 30.80 -28.94 39.18
CA ALA A 148 30.28 -30.29 39.27
C ALA A 148 29.01 -30.31 38.43
N PHE A 149 29.11 -30.72 37.16
CA PHE A 149 28.12 -31.48 36.39
C PHE A 149 28.46 -31.40 34.89
N GLY A 150 29.02 -32.50 34.37
CA GLY A 150 28.89 -33.00 33.00
C GLY A 150 29.04 -32.04 31.82
N GLU A 151 30.22 -32.05 31.22
CA GLU A 151 30.50 -32.02 29.76
C GLU A 151 29.33 -31.78 28.79
N THR A 152 28.78 -30.56 28.65
CA THR A 152 28.29 -30.04 27.35
C THR A 152 28.02 -28.52 27.30
N ALA A 153 28.72 -27.69 28.06
CA ALA A 153 28.42 -26.24 28.16
C ALA A 153 29.39 -25.31 27.40
N SER A 154 30.28 -25.84 26.57
CA SER A 154 31.23 -25.03 25.80
C SER A 154 30.69 -24.78 24.39
N ASN A 155 29.90 -23.70 24.19
CA ASN A 155 29.83 -22.95 22.90
C ASN A 155 28.75 -21.86 22.82
N ILE A 156 27.97 -21.59 23.87
CA ILE A 156 26.93 -20.54 23.83
C ILE A 156 27.56 -19.14 23.60
N TYR A 157 28.73 -18.91 24.19
CA TYR A 157 29.41 -17.61 24.19
C TYR A 157 30.06 -17.22 22.85
N ASN A 158 30.26 -18.16 21.92
CA ASN A 158 31.02 -17.95 20.68
C ASN A 158 30.13 -17.56 19.46
N THR A 159 28.85 -17.25 19.68
CA THR A 159 27.91 -16.93 18.60
C THR A 159 27.81 -15.42 18.37
N LYS A 160 28.06 -14.92 17.15
CA LYS A 160 28.29 -13.49 16.86
C LYS A 160 27.06 -12.55 16.97
N SER A 161 25.82 -13.03 17.06
CA SER A 161 24.62 -12.17 17.12
C SER A 161 23.77 -12.36 18.39
N SER A 162 23.23 -11.26 18.94
CA SER A 162 22.43 -11.23 20.17
C SER A 162 21.17 -12.10 20.07
N ILE A 163 20.48 -12.07 18.92
CA ILE A 163 19.29 -12.88 18.65
C ILE A 163 19.63 -14.38 18.73
N MET A 164 20.72 -14.79 18.09
CA MET A 164 21.15 -16.20 18.06
C MET A 164 21.56 -16.70 19.46
N LYS A 165 22.14 -15.84 20.30
CA LYS A 165 22.43 -16.18 21.71
C LYS A 165 21.15 -16.42 22.49
N LYS A 166 20.14 -15.54 22.34
CA LYS A 166 18.85 -15.67 23.02
C LYS A 166 18.12 -16.94 22.59
N SER A 167 18.02 -17.21 21.29
CA SER A 167 17.36 -18.42 20.77
C SER A 167 18.05 -19.70 21.24
N LYS A 168 19.39 -19.76 21.27
CA LYS A 168 20.12 -20.92 21.81
C LYS A 168 19.88 -21.11 23.30
N LEU A 169 19.84 -20.02 24.07
CA LEU A 169 19.59 -20.09 25.51
C LEU A 169 18.16 -20.55 25.82
N GLU A 170 17.17 -20.04 25.10
CA GLU A 170 15.77 -20.48 25.23
C GLU A 170 15.60 -21.95 24.84
N PHE A 171 16.26 -22.39 23.76
CA PHE A 171 16.27 -23.79 23.35
C PHE A 171 16.84 -24.72 24.44
N ILE A 172 17.99 -24.37 25.02
CA ILE A 172 18.61 -25.15 26.10
C ILE A 172 17.73 -25.15 27.36
N ASN A 173 17.04 -24.03 27.63
CA ASN A 173 16.15 -23.90 28.77
C ASN A 173 14.75 -24.49 28.57
N SER A 174 14.44 -24.95 27.36
CA SER A 174 13.14 -25.54 27.03
C SER A 174 12.85 -26.80 27.84
N ARG A 175 11.56 -27.09 28.02
CA ARG A 175 11.10 -28.24 28.82
C ARG A 175 11.48 -29.56 28.17
N GLU A 176 11.49 -29.62 26.84
CA GLU A 176 11.86 -30.80 26.06
C GLU A 176 13.34 -31.18 26.25
N VAL A 177 14.25 -30.21 26.13
CA VAL A 177 15.69 -30.44 26.33
C VAL A 177 16.01 -30.86 27.76
N LYS A 178 15.35 -30.24 28.75
CA LYS A 178 15.47 -30.63 30.17
C LYS A 178 14.97 -32.05 30.43
N ASN A 179 13.84 -32.44 29.80
CA ASN A 179 13.30 -33.79 29.92
C ASN A 179 14.25 -34.83 29.28
N LEU A 180 14.83 -34.54 28.12
CA LEU A 180 15.81 -35.41 27.46
C LEU A 180 17.09 -35.58 28.31
N ALA A 181 17.60 -34.51 28.90
CA ALA A 181 18.75 -34.56 29.81
C ALA A 181 18.44 -35.39 31.07
N ALA A 182 17.25 -35.20 31.66
CA ALA A 182 16.81 -35.98 32.82
C ALA A 182 16.66 -37.48 32.49
N MET A 183 16.19 -37.82 31.28
CA MET A 183 16.10 -39.20 30.82
C MET A 183 17.49 -39.82 30.62
N LYS A 184 18.44 -39.09 30.02
CA LYS A 184 19.84 -39.56 29.88
C LYS A 184 20.50 -39.85 31.23
N ASN A 185 20.33 -38.97 32.21
CA ASN A 185 20.91 -39.18 33.55
C ASN A 185 20.31 -40.42 34.26
N LYS A 186 19.01 -40.68 34.10
CA LYS A 186 18.38 -41.90 34.63
C LYS A 186 18.91 -43.18 33.98
N VAL A 187 19.23 -43.14 32.68
CA VAL A 187 19.83 -44.28 31.97
C VAL A 187 21.26 -44.54 32.46
N VAL A 188 22.04 -43.49 32.70
CA VAL A 188 23.42 -43.62 33.24
C VAL A 188 23.43 -44.23 34.64
N HIS A 189 22.49 -43.85 35.52
CA HIS A 189 22.37 -44.43 36.86
C HIS A 189 21.90 -45.89 36.90
N LYS A 190 21.24 -46.39 35.85
CA LYS A 190 20.84 -47.80 35.74
C LYS A 190 21.99 -48.74 35.37
N ASN A 191 23.03 -48.23 34.74
CA ASN A 191 24.17 -49.03 34.24
C ASN A 191 25.35 -49.11 35.25
N HIS A 192 25.23 -48.49 36.42
CA HIS A 192 26.25 -48.49 37.48
C HIS A 192 25.80 -49.24 38.76
N ARG A 193 24.85 -50.18 38.64
CA ARG A 193 24.42 -51.04 39.74
C ARG A 193 24.57 -52.50 39.37
#